data_AF-A0A963ESJ2-F1
#
_entry.id   AF-A0A963ESJ2-F1
#
_cell.length_a   1.000
_cell.length_b   1.000
_cell.length_c   1.000
_cell.angle_alpha   90.00
_cell.angle_beta   90.00
_cell.angle_gamma   90.00
#
_symmetry.space_group_name_H-M   'P 1'
#
loop_
_entity.id
_entity.type
_entity.pdbx_description
1 polymer ?
#
loop_
_entity_poly.entity_id
_entity_poly.type
_entity_poly.pdbx_seq_one_letter_code
_entity_poly.pdbx_strand_id
1 'polypeptide(L)'
;MSATDRNDSLYARFERAVEQYCPDPLVFAILLTLLMLALAFGLTDTSPATAISAWGNGLHSLLAFTMQMCLIILTAYVLAHTRAVNALLQGLGRLPRNPRQAYTLVTVSSALLSLLCWPLGPIGGGIIAREVALNAQRRGMAVNYPLLAAAAFGGFVVWEMGYSSSIGLAVATPGNPLE
;
A
#
# COMPACT_ATOMS: atom_id res chain seq x y z
N MET A 1 -29.46 -23.21 5.66
CA MET A 1 -28.13 -22.67 6.03
C MET A 1 -27.49 -22.15 4.76
N SER A 2 -27.54 -20.83 4.54
CA SER A 2 -27.18 -20.18 3.27
C SER A 2 -25.66 -20.21 3.05
N ALA A 3 -25.20 -20.32 1.80
CA ALA A 3 -23.78 -20.27 1.46
C ALA A 3 -23.05 -18.99 1.96
N THR A 4 -23.81 -17.93 2.26
CA THR A 4 -23.34 -16.68 2.87
C THR A 4 -22.78 -16.86 4.30
N ASP A 5 -23.44 -17.66 5.15
CA ASP A 5 -23.04 -17.90 6.55
C ASP A 5 -21.69 -18.63 6.68
N ARG A 6 -21.38 -19.50 5.71
CA ARG A 6 -20.18 -20.33 5.74
C ARG A 6 -18.92 -19.52 5.40
N ASN A 7 -19.06 -18.53 4.52
CA ASN A 7 -17.96 -17.66 4.08
C ASN A 7 -17.55 -16.69 5.18
N ASP A 8 -18.52 -16.12 5.91
CA ASP A 8 -18.25 -15.25 7.07
C ASP A 8 -17.44 -15.98 8.14
N SER A 9 -17.66 -17.29 8.31
CA SER A 9 -16.87 -18.12 9.24
C SER A 9 -15.41 -18.32 8.81
N LEU A 10 -15.13 -18.45 7.52
CA LEU A 10 -13.78 -18.65 7.00
C LEU A 10 -13.00 -17.34 6.95
N TYR A 11 -13.64 -16.24 6.50
CA TYR A 11 -13.05 -14.91 6.54
C TYR A 11 -12.73 -14.49 7.97
N ALA A 12 -13.67 -14.64 8.91
CA ALA A 12 -13.43 -14.29 10.32
C ALA A 12 -12.39 -15.19 11.01
N ARG A 13 -12.18 -16.43 10.53
CA ARG A 13 -11.11 -17.31 11.01
C ARG A 13 -9.76 -16.91 10.44
N PHE A 14 -9.72 -16.57 9.15
CA PHE A 14 -8.51 -16.09 8.49
C PHE A 14 -8.06 -14.74 9.07
N GLU A 15 -8.98 -13.79 9.21
CA GLU A 15 -8.75 -12.48 9.84
C GLU A 15 -8.16 -12.66 11.24
N ARG A 16 -8.83 -13.43 12.12
CA ARG A 16 -8.30 -13.73 13.46
C ARG A 16 -6.93 -14.39 13.45
N ALA A 17 -6.67 -15.31 12.50
CA ALA A 17 -5.36 -15.92 12.38
C ALA A 17 -4.31 -14.88 11.96
N VAL A 18 -4.59 -14.03 10.97
CA VAL A 18 -3.67 -12.97 10.54
C VAL A 18 -3.40 -11.99 11.68
N GLU A 19 -4.43 -11.53 12.38
CA GLU A 19 -4.28 -10.63 13.53
C GLU A 19 -3.47 -11.26 14.67
N GLN A 20 -3.61 -12.57 14.89
CA GLN A 20 -2.92 -13.27 15.98
C GLN A 20 -1.48 -13.64 15.64
N TYR A 21 -1.18 -13.96 14.37
CA TYR A 21 0.13 -14.45 13.95
C TYR A 21 0.99 -13.41 13.24
N CYS A 22 0.43 -12.32 12.72
CA CYS A 22 1.21 -11.25 12.11
C CYS A 22 1.79 -10.37 13.21
N PRO A 23 3.12 -10.41 13.46
CA PRO A 23 3.72 -9.53 14.44
C PRO A 23 3.61 -8.07 13.98
N ASP A 24 3.57 -7.16 14.95
CA ASP A 24 3.73 -5.75 14.67
C ASP A 24 5.03 -5.51 13.86
N PRO A 25 5.04 -4.62 12.85
CA PRO A 25 6.22 -4.39 12.01
C PRO A 25 7.50 -4.07 12.78
N LEU A 26 7.41 -3.37 13.92
CA LEU A 26 8.57 -3.07 14.76
C LEU A 26 9.08 -4.33 15.46
N VAL A 27 8.17 -5.15 15.99
CA VAL A 27 8.52 -6.44 16.61
C VAL A 27 9.21 -7.34 15.58
N PHE A 28 8.67 -7.40 14.37
CA PHE A 28 9.27 -8.14 13.26
C PHE A 28 10.68 -7.65 12.93
N ALA A 29 10.89 -6.33 12.83
CA ALA A 29 12.20 -5.75 12.55
C ALA A 29 13.23 -6.03 13.66
N ILE A 30 12.83 -6.00 14.93
CA ILE A 30 13.69 -6.34 16.06
C ILE A 30 14.07 -7.83 16.01
N LEU A 31 13.11 -8.71 15.78
CA LEU A 31 13.37 -10.15 15.67
C LEU A 31 14.32 -10.47 14.52
N LEU A 32 14.13 -9.85 13.35
CA LEU A 32 15.04 -9.99 12.22
C LEU A 32 16.44 -9.45 12.52
N THR A 33 16.54 -8.32 13.25
CA THR A 33 17.83 -7.78 13.67
C THR A 33 18.59 -8.76 14.57
N LEU A 34 17.92 -9.32 15.57
CA LEU A 34 18.51 -10.31 16.48
C LEU A 34 18.89 -11.60 15.74
N LEU A 35 18.03 -12.06 14.83
CA LEU A 35 18.31 -13.23 13.98
C LEU A 35 19.54 -13.00 13.12
N MET A 36 19.64 -11.84 12.44
CA MET A 36 20.80 -11.52 11.61
C MET A 36 22.09 -11.42 12.41
N LEU A 37 22.06 -10.87 13.62
CA LEU A 37 23.21 -10.86 14.52
C LEU A 37 23.62 -12.27 14.95
N ALA A 38 22.65 -13.13 15.29
CA ALA A 38 22.91 -14.52 15.65
C ALA A 38 23.53 -15.31 14.49
N LEU A 39 23.02 -15.10 13.26
CA LEU A 39 23.58 -15.71 12.06
C LEU A 39 24.97 -15.18 11.73
N ALA A 40 25.21 -13.87 11.88
CA ALA A 40 26.54 -13.29 11.69
C ALA A 40 27.57 -13.92 12.63
N PHE A 41 27.26 -14.06 13.92
CA PHE A 41 28.18 -14.67 14.88
C PHE A 41 28.29 -16.19 14.73
N GLY A 42 27.23 -16.86 14.29
CA GLY A 42 27.20 -18.32 14.16
C GLY A 42 27.77 -18.87 12.86
N LEU A 43 27.73 -18.09 11.77
CA LEU A 43 28.07 -18.56 10.42
C LEU A 43 29.24 -17.78 9.77
N THR A 44 29.75 -16.72 10.39
CA THR A 44 30.85 -15.92 9.84
C THR A 44 31.90 -15.59 10.90
N ASP A 45 33.14 -15.33 10.48
CA ASP A 45 34.25 -14.92 11.36
C ASP A 45 34.17 -13.43 11.75
N THR A 46 32.96 -12.85 11.79
CA THR A 46 32.75 -11.43 12.02
C THR A 46 32.90 -11.10 13.51
N SER A 47 33.77 -10.15 13.85
CA SER A 47 33.91 -9.68 15.23
C SER A 47 32.63 -8.95 15.71
N PRO A 48 32.30 -8.98 17.02
CA PRO A 48 31.16 -8.24 17.57
C PRO A 48 31.16 -6.74 17.22
N ALA A 49 32.34 -6.11 17.24
CA ALA A 49 32.48 -4.70 16.86
C ALA A 49 32.12 -4.48 15.38
N THR A 50 32.62 -5.34 14.49
CA THR A 50 32.32 -5.27 13.05
C THR A 50 30.83 -5.46 12.78
N ALA A 51 30.17 -6.42 13.45
CA ALA A 51 28.74 -6.66 13.28
C ALA A 51 27.89 -5.47 13.73
N ILE A 52 28.21 -4.87 14.88
CA ILE A 52 27.50 -3.68 15.39
C ILE A 52 27.73 -2.48 14.47
N SER A 53 28.96 -2.25 14.02
CA SER A 53 29.26 -1.19 13.06
C SER A 53 28.53 -1.39 11.73
N ALA A 54 28.48 -2.61 11.21
CA ALA A 54 27.75 -2.93 9.98
C ALA A 54 26.24 -2.69 10.13
N TRP A 55 25.65 -3.12 11.25
CA TRP A 55 24.24 -2.86 11.56
C TRP A 55 23.94 -1.35 11.65
N GLY A 56 24.77 -0.60 12.38
CA GLY A 56 24.62 0.85 12.54
C GLY A 56 24.76 1.62 11.22
N ASN A 57 25.76 1.27 10.42
CA ASN A 57 25.96 1.84 9.08
C ASN A 57 24.79 1.50 8.14
N GLY A 58 24.31 0.26 8.18
CA GLY A 58 23.14 -0.18 7.42
C GLY A 58 21.90 0.63 7.77
N LEU A 59 21.59 0.76 9.07
CA LEU A 59 20.48 1.58 9.53
C LEU A 59 20.61 3.03 9.06
N HIS A 60 21.80 3.63 9.24
CA HIS A 60 22.07 5.02 8.85
C HIS A 60 21.89 5.23 7.33
N SER A 61 22.33 4.29 6.51
CA SER A 61 22.21 4.38 5.04
C SER A 61 20.75 4.42 4.57
N LEU A 62 19.83 3.82 5.32
CA LEU A 62 18.40 3.78 4.99
C LEU A 62 17.63 5.00 5.49
N LEU A 63 18.19 5.86 6.35
CA LEU A 63 17.48 7.02 6.90
C LEU A 63 17.03 8.00 5.81
N ALA A 64 17.92 8.32 4.87
CA ALA A 64 17.61 9.24 3.78
C ALA A 64 16.49 8.69 2.89
N PHE A 65 16.60 7.43 2.49
CA PHE A 65 15.56 6.74 1.72
C PHE A 65 14.23 6.68 2.47
N THR A 66 14.26 6.33 3.77
CA THR A 66 13.06 6.28 4.61
C THR A 66 12.39 7.65 4.70
N MET A 67 13.17 8.72 4.89
CA MET A 67 12.64 10.08 4.90
C MET A 67 11.98 10.45 3.57
N GLN A 68 12.60 10.10 2.44
CA GLN A 68 12.01 10.30 1.12
C GLN A 68 10.66 9.57 0.99
N MET A 69 10.59 8.31 1.39
CA MET A 69 9.35 7.52 1.35
C MET A 69 8.27 8.10 2.26
N CYS A 70 8.61 8.52 3.48
CA CYS A 70 7.70 9.19 4.40
C CYS A 70 7.12 10.48 3.78
N LEU A 71 7.97 11.30 3.17
CA LEU A 71 7.55 12.54 2.52
C LEU A 71 6.66 12.27 1.30
N ILE A 72 6.97 11.28 0.47
CA ILE A 72 6.15 10.91 -0.69
C ILE A 72 4.74 10.49 -0.25
N ILE A 73 4.63 9.64 0.78
CA ILE A 73 3.33 9.20 1.30
C ILE A 73 2.56 10.37 1.93
N LEU A 74 3.22 11.17 2.78
CA LEU A 74 2.60 12.30 3.45
C LEU A 74 2.10 13.35 2.46
N THR A 75 2.93 13.71 1.48
CA THR A 75 2.57 14.71 0.46
C THR A 75 1.46 14.20 -0.46
N ALA A 76 1.47 12.91 -0.85
CA ALA A 76 0.38 12.30 -1.60
C ALA A 76 -0.94 12.35 -0.80
N TYR A 77 -0.89 12.05 0.50
CA TYR A 77 -2.05 12.18 1.38
C TYR A 77 -2.57 13.62 1.44
N VAL A 78 -1.69 14.58 1.72
CA VAL A 78 -2.07 16.01 1.78
C VAL A 78 -2.64 16.47 0.44
N LEU A 79 -2.01 16.11 -0.68
CA LEU A 79 -2.46 16.44 -2.04
C LEU A 79 -3.88 15.93 -2.31
N ALA A 80 -4.15 14.65 -2.02
CA ALA A 80 -5.47 14.03 -2.19
C ALA A 80 -6.58 14.70 -1.37
N HIS A 81 -6.21 15.38 -0.29
CA HIS A 81 -7.12 16.12 0.60
C HIS A 81 -7.17 17.62 0.35
N THR A 82 -6.41 18.13 -0.63
CA THR A 82 -6.60 19.53 -1.09
C THR A 82 -8.01 19.68 -1.68
N ARG A 83 -8.61 20.87 -1.52
CA ARG A 83 -9.97 21.15 -1.98
C ARG A 83 -10.18 20.79 -3.46
N ALA A 84 -9.21 21.10 -4.32
CA ALA A 84 -9.31 20.86 -5.76
C ALA A 84 -9.27 19.36 -6.11
N VAL A 85 -8.26 18.64 -5.62
CA VAL A 85 -8.09 17.21 -5.91
C VAL A 85 -9.21 16.40 -5.27
N ASN A 86 -9.55 16.70 -4.01
CA ASN A 86 -10.62 15.99 -3.32
C ASN A 86 -11.96 16.18 -4.04
N ALA A 87 -12.29 17.39 -4.50
CA ALA A 87 -13.50 17.64 -5.28
C ALA A 87 -13.51 16.87 -6.62
N LEU A 88 -12.35 16.77 -7.29
CA LEU A 88 -12.21 15.95 -8.51
C LEU A 88 -12.49 14.47 -8.22
N LEU A 89 -11.83 13.91 -7.21
CA LEU A 89 -11.99 12.50 -6.81
C LEU A 89 -13.44 12.19 -6.43
N GLN A 90 -14.09 13.07 -5.66
CA GLN A 90 -15.51 12.90 -5.33
C GLN A 90 -16.41 13.03 -6.56
N GLY A 91 -16.08 13.93 -7.50
CA GLY A 91 -16.79 14.10 -8.76
C GLY A 91 -16.80 12.82 -9.60
N LEU A 92 -15.69 12.10 -9.66
CA LEU A 92 -15.59 10.80 -10.35
C LEU A 92 -16.61 9.80 -9.80
N GLY A 93 -16.84 9.79 -8.48
CA GLY A 93 -17.79 8.87 -7.83
C GLY A 93 -19.25 8.98 -8.32
N ARG A 94 -19.61 10.08 -9.02
CA ARG A 94 -20.96 10.34 -9.53
C ARG A 94 -21.19 9.80 -10.94
N LEU A 95 -20.10 9.44 -11.65
CA LEU A 95 -20.12 9.04 -13.06
C LEU A 95 -20.72 7.65 -13.32
N PRO A 96 -20.49 6.60 -12.48
CA PRO A 96 -21.01 5.27 -12.76
C PRO A 96 -22.53 5.22 -12.85
N ARG A 97 -23.04 4.55 -13.88
CA ARG A 97 -24.48 4.33 -14.11
C ARG A 97 -24.94 2.90 -13.84
N ASN A 98 -24.00 1.97 -13.72
CA ASN A 98 -24.26 0.56 -13.43
C ASN A 98 -23.09 -0.06 -12.64
N PRO A 99 -23.28 -1.24 -12.02
CA PRO A 99 -22.25 -1.86 -11.17
C PRO A 99 -20.92 -2.12 -11.88
N ARG A 100 -20.95 -2.53 -13.16
CA ARG A 100 -19.71 -2.78 -13.93
C ARG A 100 -18.88 -1.51 -14.06
N GLN A 101 -19.52 -0.39 -14.42
CA GLN A 101 -18.87 0.91 -14.47
C GLN A 101 -18.32 1.36 -13.11
N ALA A 102 -19.00 1.02 -12.01
CA ALA A 102 -18.55 1.36 -10.67
C ALA A 102 -17.19 0.70 -10.35
N TYR A 103 -17.09 -0.62 -10.54
CA TYR A 103 -15.84 -1.35 -10.31
C TYR A 103 -14.74 -0.93 -11.29
N THR A 104 -15.05 -0.85 -12.59
CA THR A 104 -14.06 -0.45 -13.61
C THR A 104 -13.52 0.95 -13.35
N LEU A 105 -14.37 1.92 -13.02
CA LEU A 105 -13.93 3.29 -12.74
C LEU A 105 -13.00 3.31 -11.54
N VAL A 106 -13.36 2.66 -10.43
CA VAL A 106 -12.54 2.62 -9.22
C VAL A 106 -11.17 2.00 -9.49
N THR A 107 -11.13 0.85 -10.17
CA THR A 107 -9.87 0.16 -10.48
C THR A 107 -8.99 0.97 -11.43
N VAL A 108 -9.54 1.49 -12.52
CA VAL A 108 -8.77 2.26 -13.52
C VAL A 108 -8.29 3.58 -12.92
N SER A 109 -9.12 4.30 -12.17
CA SER A 109 -8.69 5.53 -11.51
C SER A 109 -7.60 5.28 -10.47
N SER A 110 -7.71 4.22 -9.67
CA SER A 110 -6.66 3.82 -8.74
C SER A 110 -5.36 3.49 -9.48
N ALA A 111 -5.42 2.72 -10.56
CA ALA A 111 -4.27 2.38 -11.39
C ALA A 111 -3.59 3.62 -12.00
N LEU A 112 -4.37 4.56 -12.56
CA LEU A 112 -3.84 5.79 -13.13
C LEU A 112 -3.18 6.68 -12.06
N LEU A 113 -3.80 6.78 -10.88
CA LEU A 113 -3.23 7.51 -9.76
C LEU A 113 -1.93 6.85 -9.27
N SER A 114 -1.88 5.51 -9.21
CA SER A 114 -0.67 4.75 -8.88
C SER A 114 0.48 4.98 -9.86
N LEU A 115 0.17 5.03 -11.16
CA LEU A 115 1.18 5.29 -12.20
C LEU A 115 1.77 6.70 -12.09
N LEU A 116 0.99 7.68 -11.65
CA LEU A 116 1.47 9.05 -11.40
C LEU A 116 2.32 9.11 -10.13
N CYS A 117 1.79 8.60 -9.02
CA CYS A 117 2.47 8.53 -7.74
C CYS A 117 1.85 7.38 -6.95
N TRP A 118 2.65 6.36 -6.65
CA TRP A 118 2.12 5.09 -6.15
C TRP A 118 1.20 5.21 -4.92
N PRO A 119 1.44 6.10 -3.91
CA PRO A 119 0.53 6.21 -2.77
C PRO A 119 -0.80 6.89 -3.12
N LEU A 120 -0.89 7.67 -4.20
CA LEU A 120 -2.15 8.29 -4.62
C LEU A 120 -3.18 7.25 -5.06
N GLY A 121 -2.75 6.10 -5.59
CA GLY A 121 -3.63 5.01 -5.99
C GLY A 121 -4.52 4.51 -4.86
N PRO A 122 -3.98 3.94 -3.78
CA PRO A 122 -4.79 3.46 -2.66
C PRO A 122 -5.54 4.60 -1.95
N ILE A 123 -4.92 5.78 -1.77
CA ILE A 123 -5.57 6.92 -1.10
C ILE A 123 -6.76 7.43 -1.93
N GLY A 124 -6.52 7.78 -3.19
CA GLY A 124 -7.56 8.31 -4.09
C GLY A 124 -8.57 7.26 -4.50
N GLY A 125 -8.13 6.02 -4.75
CA GLY A 125 -8.99 4.87 -5.00
C GLY A 125 -9.96 4.60 -3.85
N GLY A 126 -9.50 4.73 -2.60
CA GLY A 126 -10.36 4.64 -1.42
C GLY A 126 -11.41 5.76 -1.35
N ILE A 127 -11.00 7.01 -1.63
CA ILE A 127 -11.92 8.16 -1.71
C ILE A 127 -12.98 7.93 -2.78
N ILE A 128 -12.57 7.53 -4.00
CA ILE A 128 -13.48 7.25 -5.11
C ILE A 128 -14.41 6.07 -4.76
N ALA A 129 -13.89 4.97 -4.22
CA ALA A 129 -14.69 3.80 -3.82
C ALA A 129 -15.79 4.17 -2.83
N ARG A 130 -15.47 4.99 -1.81
CA ARG A 130 -16.44 5.52 -0.85
C ARG A 130 -17.52 6.36 -1.53
N GLU A 131 -17.14 7.26 -2.42
CA GLU A 131 -18.11 8.12 -3.11
C GLU A 131 -18.98 7.37 -4.11
N VAL A 132 -18.42 6.38 -4.82
CA VAL A 132 -19.17 5.47 -5.69
C VAL A 132 -20.21 4.70 -4.88
N ALA A 133 -19.83 4.17 -3.71
CA ALA A 133 -20.75 3.43 -2.84
C ALA A 133 -21.90 4.31 -2.34
N LEU A 134 -21.60 5.53 -1.88
CA LEU A 134 -22.61 6.51 -1.44
C LEU A 134 -23.58 6.88 -2.57
N ASN A 135 -23.07 7.12 -3.78
CA ASN A 135 -23.91 7.46 -4.93
C ASN A 135 -24.72 6.26 -5.44
N ALA A 136 -24.15 5.06 -5.40
CA ALA A 136 -24.83 3.82 -5.76
C ALA A 136 -26.00 3.52 -4.82
N GLN A 137 -25.80 3.68 -3.50
CA GLN A 137 -26.86 3.53 -2.50
C GLN A 137 -28.02 4.50 -2.79
N ARG A 138 -27.73 5.78 -3.05
CA ARG A 138 -28.76 6.78 -3.39
C ARG A 138 -29.55 6.46 -4.65
N ARG A 139 -28.96 5.72 -5.59
CA ARG A 139 -29.55 5.35 -6.89
C ARG A 139 -30.16 3.94 -6.90
N GLY A 140 -30.14 3.22 -5.78
CA GLY A 140 -30.60 1.82 -5.71
C GLY A 140 -29.74 0.86 -6.56
N MET A 141 -28.47 1.21 -6.80
CA MET A 141 -27.56 0.38 -7.59
C MET A 141 -26.90 -0.67 -6.67
N ALA A 142 -27.06 -1.94 -7.00
CA ALA A 142 -26.47 -3.05 -6.26
C ALA A 142 -24.95 -3.08 -6.44
N VAL A 143 -24.22 -2.50 -5.48
CA VAL A 143 -22.76 -2.58 -5.38
C VAL A 143 -22.36 -3.11 -4.00
N ASN A 144 -21.38 -4.00 -3.98
CA ASN A 144 -20.75 -4.49 -2.75
C ASN A 144 -19.57 -3.58 -2.39
N TYR A 145 -19.61 -2.96 -1.20
CA TYR A 145 -18.59 -2.02 -0.73
C TYR A 145 -17.22 -2.68 -0.51
N PRO A 146 -17.10 -3.85 0.16
CA PRO A 146 -15.84 -4.59 0.21
C PRO A 146 -15.23 -4.86 -1.18
N LEU A 147 -16.05 -5.17 -2.18
CA LEU A 147 -15.56 -5.36 -3.55
C LEU A 147 -15.10 -4.05 -4.21
N LEU A 148 -15.67 -2.90 -3.87
CA LEU A 148 -15.17 -1.59 -4.31
C LEU A 148 -13.81 -1.28 -3.66
N ALA A 149 -13.64 -1.60 -2.38
CA ALA A 149 -12.35 -1.47 -1.71
C ALA A 149 -11.30 -2.40 -2.34
N ALA A 150 -11.67 -3.65 -2.61
CA ALA A 150 -10.81 -4.60 -3.33
C ALA A 150 -10.50 -4.13 -4.76
N ALA A 151 -11.46 -3.51 -5.46
CA ALA A 151 -11.26 -2.93 -6.79
C ALA A 151 -10.28 -1.74 -6.75
N ALA A 152 -10.35 -0.89 -5.73
CA ALA A 152 -9.41 0.20 -5.51
C ALA A 152 -8.00 -0.34 -5.24
N PHE A 153 -7.88 -1.31 -4.34
CA PHE A 153 -6.60 -1.96 -4.04
C PHE A 153 -6.05 -2.73 -5.24
N GLY A 154 -6.90 -3.41 -6.01
CA GLY A 154 -6.48 -4.13 -7.22
C GLY A 154 -5.91 -3.21 -8.29
N GLY A 155 -6.38 -1.96 -8.38
CA GLY A 155 -5.78 -0.95 -9.25
C GLY A 155 -4.33 -0.61 -8.88
N PHE A 156 -3.92 -0.85 -7.63
CA PHE A 156 -2.55 -0.61 -7.18
C PHE A 156 -1.52 -1.47 -7.92
N VAL A 157 -1.90 -2.63 -8.47
CA VAL A 157 -0.97 -3.63 -9.04
C VAL A 157 0.02 -3.07 -10.08
N VAL A 158 -0.35 -2.00 -10.79
CA VAL A 158 0.48 -1.40 -11.85
C VAL A 158 1.57 -0.46 -11.32
N TRP A 159 1.60 -0.18 -10.02
CA TRP A 159 2.46 0.86 -9.43
C TRP A 159 3.95 0.64 -9.68
N GLU A 160 4.43 -0.61 -9.60
CA GLU A 160 5.83 -0.95 -9.87
C GLU A 160 6.18 -0.94 -11.37
N MET A 161 5.19 -0.98 -12.26
CA MET A 161 5.41 -0.99 -13.71
C MET A 161 5.51 0.44 -14.30
N GLY A 162 5.47 1.47 -13.46
CA GLY A 162 5.34 2.86 -13.87
C GLY A 162 6.56 3.74 -13.60
N TYR A 163 6.44 5.00 -14.04
CA TYR A 163 7.40 6.09 -13.77
C TYR A 163 7.61 6.36 -12.27
N SER A 164 6.71 5.90 -11.42
CA SER A 164 6.68 6.12 -9.97
C SER A 164 7.34 5.00 -9.14
N SER A 165 7.93 3.98 -9.78
CA SER A 165 8.66 2.90 -9.08
C SER A 165 9.87 3.47 -8.32
N SER A 166 9.84 3.34 -6.99
CA SER A 166 10.91 3.86 -6.13
C SER A 166 12.24 3.15 -6.37
N ILE A 167 12.22 1.84 -6.65
CA ILE A 167 13.44 1.09 -6.96
C ILE A 167 13.95 1.41 -8.37
N GLY A 168 13.05 1.52 -9.36
CA GLY A 168 13.42 1.91 -10.72
C GLY A 168 14.08 3.29 -10.77
N LEU A 169 13.53 4.26 -10.02
CA LEU A 169 14.10 5.60 -9.89
C LEU A 169 15.43 5.61 -9.13
N ALA A 170 15.53 4.82 -8.05
CA ALA A 170 16.78 4.68 -7.31
C ALA A 170 17.90 4.12 -8.19
N VAL A 171 17.60 3.11 -9.01
CA VAL A 171 18.58 2.49 -9.92
C VAL A 171 18.99 3.41 -11.06
N ALA A 172 18.08 4.24 -11.57
CA ALA A 172 18.37 5.21 -12.63
C ALA A 172 19.09 6.48 -12.15
N THR A 173 19.30 6.64 -10.83
CA THR A 173 19.96 7.83 -10.25
C THR A 173 21.48 7.65 -10.29
N PRO A 174 22.25 8.60 -10.88
CA PRO A 174 23.71 8.51 -10.91
C PRO A 174 24.32 8.42 -9.50
N GLY A 175 25.25 7.47 -9.29
CA GLY A 175 25.87 7.24 -7.98
C GLY A 175 25.04 6.33 -7.07
N ASN A 176 24.17 5.50 -7.65
CA ASN A 176 23.43 4.48 -6.92
C ASN A 176 24.41 3.41 -6.38
N PRO A 177 24.31 2.99 -5.09
CA PRO A 177 25.19 1.97 -4.51
C PRO A 177 25.18 0.59 -5.18
N LEU A 178 24.29 0.34 -6.14
CA LEU A 178 24.25 -0.89 -6.94
C LEU A 178 24.87 -0.75 -8.35
N GLU A 179 25.38 0.43 -8.73
CA GLU A 179 26.30 0.60 -9.89
C GLU A 179 27.70 0.06 -9.57
#